data_AF-A0A953TS15-F1
#
_entry.id   AF-A0A953TS15-F1
#
_cell.length_a   1.000
_cell.length_b   1.000
_cell.length_c   1.000
_cell.angle_alpha   90.00
_cell.angle_beta   90.00
_cell.angle_gamma   90.00
#
_symmetry.space_group_name_H-M   'P 1'
#
loop_
_entity.id
_entity.type
_entity.pdbx_description
1 polymer ?
#
loop_
_entity_poly.entity_id
_entity_poly.type
_entity_poly.pdbx_seq_one_letter_code
_entity_poly.pdbx_strand_id
1 'polypeptide(L)'
;AMSQGCDYEKQLKETGRLVAEELGHKEWRLVYQSRSGPASQPWLEPDILDCLREIKARGGSSDVVIAPIGFVSDHMEILFDLDTQARELCAELGLQMVRAETVGTHPRFIRMIRELICERMAQGQPRPALGVLGPRPDVCAADCCPMPRRPAAI
;
A
#
# COMPACT_ATOMS: atom_id res chain seq x y z
N ALA A 1 -14.38 8.52 -5.92
CA ALA A 1 -12.99 8.02 -6.03
C ALA A 1 -13.01 6.49 -6.09
N MET A 2 -12.07 5.88 -6.79
CA MET A 2 -12.03 4.44 -7.11
C MET A 2 -12.22 3.51 -5.89
N SER A 3 -11.72 3.92 -4.72
CA SER A 3 -11.78 3.18 -3.45
C SER A 3 -13.01 3.43 -2.59
N GLN A 4 -13.89 4.38 -2.92
CA GLN A 4 -14.95 4.85 -2.00
C GLN A 4 -15.91 3.74 -1.56
N GLY A 5 -16.10 2.72 -2.40
CA GLY A 5 -16.95 1.58 -2.08
C GLY A 5 -16.27 0.54 -1.19
N CYS A 6 -14.95 0.55 -1.02
CA CYS A 6 -14.22 -0.52 -0.34
C CYS A 6 -13.28 0.02 0.74
N ASP A 7 -12.66 -0.90 1.48
CA ASP A 7 -11.75 -0.55 2.57
C ASP A 7 -10.29 -0.41 2.14
N TYR A 8 -9.99 -0.40 0.84
CA TYR A 8 -8.63 -0.43 0.30
C TYR A 8 -7.70 0.62 0.95
N GLU A 9 -8.10 1.89 0.94
CA GLU A 9 -7.30 2.95 1.56
C GLU A 9 -7.21 2.82 3.08
N LYS A 10 -8.28 2.33 3.73
CA LYS A 10 -8.30 2.16 5.20
C LYS A 10 -7.31 1.07 5.60
N GLN A 11 -7.28 -0.05 4.87
CA GLN A 11 -6.37 -1.16 5.11
C GLN A 11 -4.92 -0.75 4.84
N LEU A 12 -4.64 -0.05 3.74
CA LEU A 12 -3.28 0.42 3.45
C LEU A 12 -2.78 1.43 4.49
N LYS A 13 -3.63 2.37 4.92
CA LYS A 13 -3.28 3.32 5.99
C LYS A 13 -3.01 2.61 7.30
N GLU A 14 -3.82 1.61 7.65
CA GLU A 14 -3.62 0.83 8.88
C GLU A 14 -2.33 -0.01 8.83
N THR A 15 -2.05 -0.68 7.72
CA THR A 15 -0.79 -1.42 7.52
C THR A 15 0.41 -0.48 7.60
N GLY A 16 0.37 0.68 6.92
CA GLY A 16 1.43 1.68 6.98
C GLY A 16 1.66 2.20 8.39
N ARG A 17 0.57 2.48 9.14
CA ARG A 17 0.64 2.91 10.54
C ARG A 17 1.32 1.86 11.42
N LEU A 18 0.90 0.60 11.33
CA LEU A 18 1.44 -0.51 12.12
C LEU A 18 2.94 -0.74 11.83
N VAL A 19 3.35 -0.69 10.57
CA VAL A 19 4.76 -0.81 10.18
C VAL A 19 5.58 0.36 10.71
N ALA A 20 5.08 1.59 10.56
CA ALA A 20 5.77 2.78 11.02
C ALA A 20 5.93 2.80 12.55
N GLU A 21 4.90 2.39 13.29
CA GLU A 21 4.94 2.26 14.76
C GLU A 21 5.95 1.20 15.23
N GLU A 22 5.96 0.02 14.60
CA GLU A 22 6.92 -1.05 14.92
C GLU A 22 8.38 -0.59 14.70
N LEU A 23 8.62 0.23 13.67
CA LEU A 23 9.94 0.79 13.38
C LEU A 23 10.26 2.07 14.15
N GLY A 24 9.32 2.61 14.94
CA GLY A 24 9.49 3.89 15.65
C GLY A 24 9.57 5.13 14.75
N HIS A 25 9.12 5.03 13.49
CA HIS A 25 9.11 6.13 12.53
C HIS A 25 7.78 6.90 12.58
N LYS A 26 7.85 8.18 12.97
CA LYS A 26 6.66 9.05 13.05
C LYS A 26 6.31 9.73 11.73
N GLU A 27 7.30 9.93 10.86
CA GLU A 27 7.13 10.59 9.58
C GLU A 27 7.01 9.54 8.47
N TRP A 28 5.78 9.34 8.00
CA TRP A 28 5.48 8.47 6.87
C TRP A 28 4.25 8.99 6.14
N ARG A 29 4.07 8.57 4.90
CA ARG A 29 2.91 8.92 4.08
C ARG A 29 2.52 7.74 3.21
N LEU A 30 1.21 7.47 3.10
CA LEU A 30 0.68 6.58 2.08
C LEU A 30 0.64 7.32 0.74
N VAL A 31 1.25 6.73 -0.28
CA VAL A 31 1.29 7.22 -1.66
C VAL A 31 0.92 6.09 -2.61
N TYR A 32 0.60 6.43 -3.85
CA TYR A 32 0.15 5.49 -4.87
C TYR A 32 1.08 5.50 -6.08
N GLN A 33 1.06 4.41 -6.85
CA GLN A 33 1.86 4.21 -8.06
C GLN A 33 1.01 3.53 -9.13
N SER A 34 1.60 3.29 -10.30
CA SER A 34 1.00 2.49 -11.38
C SER A 34 -0.30 3.09 -11.93
N ARG A 35 -0.40 4.43 -11.96
CA ARG A 35 -1.50 5.13 -12.61
C ARG A 35 -1.53 4.76 -14.10
N SER A 36 -2.63 4.16 -14.55
CA SER A 36 -2.84 3.78 -15.95
C SER A 36 -4.04 4.49 -16.57
N GLY A 37 -4.11 4.52 -17.90
CA GLY A 37 -5.17 5.21 -18.64
C GLY A 37 -4.94 6.72 -18.79
N PRO A 38 -5.93 7.46 -19.31
CA PRO A 38 -5.78 8.88 -19.62
C PRO A 38 -5.66 9.73 -18.35
N ALA A 39 -4.97 10.87 -18.45
CA ALA A 39 -4.80 11.83 -17.36
C ALA A 39 -6.13 12.40 -16.81
N SER A 40 -7.23 12.29 -17.56
CA SER A 40 -8.58 12.67 -17.13
C SER A 40 -9.25 11.63 -16.22
N GLN A 41 -8.74 10.40 -16.15
CA GLN A 41 -9.27 9.38 -15.27
C GLN A 41 -8.79 9.65 -13.83
N PRO A 42 -9.71 9.79 -12.85
CA PRO A 42 -9.35 10.06 -11.47
C PRO A 42 -8.81 8.79 -10.79
N TRP A 43 -7.58 8.87 -10.28
CA TRP A 43 -6.92 7.84 -9.50
C TRP A 43 -6.81 8.24 -8.03
N LEU A 44 -6.27 7.33 -7.21
CA LEU A 44 -5.91 7.64 -5.84
C LEU A 44 -4.62 8.48 -5.81
N GLU A 45 -4.59 9.42 -4.89
CA GLU A 45 -3.53 10.43 -4.77
C GLU A 45 -3.02 10.48 -3.33
N PRO A 46 -1.76 10.87 -3.10
CA PRO A 46 -0.81 11.38 -4.10
C PRO A 46 -0.11 10.26 -4.89
N ASP A 47 0.24 10.54 -6.14
CA ASP A 47 1.26 9.81 -6.88
C ASP A 47 2.64 9.88 -6.19
N ILE A 48 3.41 8.81 -6.26
CA ILE A 48 4.72 8.69 -5.63
C ILE A 48 5.73 9.71 -6.18
N LEU A 49 5.74 9.97 -7.49
CA LEU A 49 6.69 10.89 -8.11
C LEU A 49 6.40 12.33 -7.67
N ASP A 50 5.11 12.69 -7.55
CA ASP A 50 4.71 13.99 -7.05
C ASP A 50 5.03 14.15 -5.57
N CYS A 51 4.86 13.10 -4.76
CA CYS A 51 5.28 13.11 -3.37
C CYS A 51 6.80 13.31 -3.21
N LEU A 52 7.63 12.69 -4.06
CA LEU A 52 9.09 12.84 -4.01
C LEU A 52 9.52 14.28 -4.35
N ARG A 53 8.91 14.90 -5.37
CA ARG A 53 9.13 16.32 -5.70
C ARG A 53 8.76 17.23 -4.53
N GLU A 54 7.63 16.95 -3.89
CA GLU A 54 7.16 17.72 -2.73
C GLU A 54 8.13 17.59 -1.53
N ILE A 55 8.63 16.39 -1.24
CA ILE A 55 9.61 16.16 -0.17
C ILE A 55 10.88 16.99 -0.43
N LYS A 56 11.41 16.95 -1.66
CA LYS A 56 12.59 17.75 -2.02
C LYS A 56 12.32 19.25 -1.87
N ALA A 57 11.18 19.73 -2.35
CA ALA A 57 10.82 21.15 -2.31
C ALA A 57 10.67 21.69 -0.88
N ARG A 58 10.17 20.86 0.05
CA ARG A 58 10.06 21.23 1.48
C ARG A 58 11.40 21.28 2.20
N GLY A 59 12.46 20.68 1.65
CA GLY A 59 13.82 20.71 2.19
C GLY A 59 14.02 19.94 3.50
N GLY A 60 13.06 19.11 3.90
CA GLY A 60 13.05 18.45 5.22
C GLY A 60 13.80 17.11 5.31
N SER A 61 14.02 16.41 4.19
CA SER A 61 14.62 15.07 4.19
C SER A 61 15.60 14.90 3.02
N SER A 62 16.79 14.38 3.32
CA SER A 62 17.80 13.97 2.33
C SER A 62 17.57 12.57 1.77
N ASP A 63 16.87 11.74 2.54
CA ASP A 63 16.77 10.30 2.31
C ASP A 63 15.32 9.84 2.43
N VAL A 64 14.92 8.91 1.55
CA VAL A 64 13.58 8.31 1.54
C VAL A 64 13.68 6.79 1.51
N VAL A 65 12.81 6.14 2.28
CA VAL A 65 12.59 4.68 2.21
C VAL A 65 11.21 4.43 1.61
N ILE A 66 11.16 3.66 0.52
CA ILE A 66 9.92 3.29 -0.14
C ILE A 66 9.59 1.84 0.20
N ALA A 67 8.44 1.61 0.84
CA ALA A 67 7.95 0.29 1.20
C ALA A 67 6.75 -0.12 0.32
N PRO A 68 6.88 -1.13 -0.56
CA PRO A 68 5.82 -1.55 -1.48
C PRO A 68 4.75 -2.44 -0.77
N ILE A 69 4.07 -1.89 0.24
CA ILE A 69 3.14 -2.64 1.12
C ILE A 69 1.89 -3.19 0.42
N GLY A 70 1.61 -2.76 -0.81
CA GLY A 70 0.47 -3.22 -1.61
C GLY A 70 0.69 -4.58 -2.28
N PHE A 71 1.93 -5.08 -2.31
CA PHE A 71 2.28 -6.29 -3.04
C PHE A 71 3.18 -7.21 -2.23
N VAL A 72 3.07 -8.51 -2.51
CA VAL A 72 3.82 -9.56 -1.80
C VAL A 72 5.07 -10.03 -2.53
N SER A 73 5.18 -9.73 -3.83
CA SER A 73 6.29 -10.14 -4.68
C SER A 73 6.69 -9.01 -5.63
N ASP A 74 7.97 -8.93 -5.94
CA ASP A 74 8.47 -8.05 -7.00
C ASP A 74 7.94 -8.55 -8.35
N HIS A 75 7.45 -7.60 -9.14
CA HIS A 75 6.94 -7.82 -10.49
C HIS A 75 7.15 -6.52 -11.28
N MET A 76 6.75 -6.51 -12.56
CA MET A 76 7.05 -5.42 -13.49
C MET A 76 6.66 -4.04 -12.91
N GLU A 77 5.46 -3.90 -12.33
CA GLU A 77 4.98 -2.60 -11.82
C GLU A 77 5.82 -2.09 -10.63
N ILE A 78 6.25 -2.98 -9.74
CA ILE A 78 7.16 -2.60 -8.64
C ILE A 78 8.54 -2.23 -9.17
N LEU A 79 9.15 -3.09 -10.00
CA LEU A 79 10.51 -2.90 -10.46
C LEU A 79 10.61 -1.67 -11.39
N PHE A 80 9.64 -1.47 -12.27
CA PHE A 80 9.66 -0.33 -13.18
C PHE A 80 9.30 0.97 -12.46
N ASP A 81 8.19 1.03 -11.73
CA ASP A 81 7.75 2.30 -11.13
C ASP A 81 8.71 2.75 -10.02
N LEU A 82 9.25 1.81 -9.22
CA LEU A 82 10.08 2.14 -8.07
C LEU A 82 11.57 2.08 -8.36
N ASP A 83 12.06 0.98 -8.94
CA ASP A 83 13.50 0.79 -9.15
C ASP A 83 14.02 1.47 -10.42
N THR A 84 13.14 1.84 -11.35
CA THR A 84 13.47 2.68 -12.51
C THR A 84 12.97 4.12 -12.32
N GLN A 85 11.66 4.37 -12.40
CA GLN A 85 11.14 5.74 -12.50
C GLN A 85 11.36 6.57 -11.23
N ALA A 86 11.00 6.06 -10.05
CA ALA A 86 11.21 6.78 -8.80
C ALA A 86 12.70 6.95 -8.48
N ARG A 87 13.53 5.94 -8.79
CA ARG A 87 14.98 6.00 -8.63
C ARG A 87 15.63 7.07 -9.52
N GLU A 88 15.25 7.11 -10.80
CA GLU A 88 15.71 8.14 -11.74
C GLU A 88 15.34 9.54 -11.25
N LEU A 89 14.08 9.74 -10.85
CA LEU A 89 13.64 11.03 -10.30
C LEU A 89 14.39 11.42 -9.02
N CYS A 90 14.63 10.46 -8.11
CA CYS A 90 15.40 10.74 -6.89
C CYS A 90 16.83 11.16 -7.23
N ALA A 91 17.47 10.54 -8.22
CA ALA A 91 18.80 10.94 -8.68
C ALA A 91 18.81 12.37 -9.25
N GLU A 92 17.81 12.73 -10.06
CA GLU A 92 17.64 14.11 -10.58
C GLU A 92 17.45 15.14 -9.46
N LEU A 93 16.68 14.79 -8.42
CA LEU A 93 16.41 15.65 -7.28
C LEU A 93 17.57 15.67 -6.26
N GLY A 94 18.56 14.79 -6.40
CA GLY A 94 19.60 14.58 -5.39
C GLY A 94 19.02 14.10 -4.05
N LEU A 95 18.00 13.23 -4.08
CA LEU A 95 17.46 12.52 -2.94
C LEU A 95 18.05 11.11 -2.90
N GLN A 96 18.50 10.65 -1.74
CA GLN A 96 18.86 9.24 -1.58
C GLN A 96 17.58 8.43 -1.40
N MET A 97 17.51 7.27 -2.06
CA MET A 97 16.31 6.44 -2.06
C MET A 97 16.70 4.98 -1.90
N VAL A 98 16.05 4.31 -0.95
CA VAL A 98 16.11 2.86 -0.76
C VAL A 98 14.71 2.30 -0.86
N ARG A 99 14.54 1.25 -1.66
CA ARG A 99 13.30 0.46 -1.68
C ARG A 99 13.45 -0.73 -0.73
N ALA A 100 12.47 -0.94 0.15
CA ALA A 100 12.36 -2.19 0.88
C ALA A 100 11.93 -3.32 -0.08
N GLU A 101 12.54 -4.49 0.05
CA GLU A 101 12.11 -5.66 -0.70
C GLU A 101 10.66 -6.03 -0.37
N THR A 102 9.94 -6.58 -1.34
CA THR A 102 8.67 -7.25 -1.04
C THR A 102 8.92 -8.48 -0.17
N VAL A 103 7.87 -8.97 0.50
CA VAL A 103 8.02 -10.06 1.47
C VAL A 103 8.48 -11.39 0.84
N GLY A 104 8.17 -11.60 -0.44
CA GLY A 104 8.58 -12.77 -1.21
C GLY A 104 8.26 -14.09 -0.48
N THR A 105 9.29 -14.91 -0.28
CA THR A 105 9.18 -16.24 0.36
C THR A 105 9.64 -16.24 1.81
N HIS A 106 9.63 -15.08 2.49
CA HIS A 106 10.10 -14.98 3.86
C HIS A 106 9.40 -16.01 4.78
N PRO A 107 10.12 -16.83 5.58
CA PRO A 107 9.53 -17.94 6.34
C PRO A 107 8.39 -17.53 7.30
N ARG A 108 8.46 -16.32 7.87
CA ARG A 108 7.38 -15.76 8.71
C ARG A 108 6.10 -15.51 7.91
N PHE A 109 6.21 -15.08 6.66
CA PHE A 109 5.06 -14.83 5.79
C PHE A 109 4.39 -16.13 5.35
N ILE A 110 5.18 -17.12 4.95
CA ILE A 110 4.68 -18.47 4.63
C ILE A 110 3.96 -19.08 5.84
N ARG A 111 4.54 -18.94 7.03
CA ARG A 111 3.91 -19.40 8.27
C ARG A 111 2.57 -18.69 8.53
N MET A 112 2.52 -17.37 8.36
CA MET A 112 1.29 -16.60 8.51
C MET A 112 0.21 -17.04 7.50
N ILE A 113 0.55 -17.30 6.23
CA ILE A 113 -0.41 -17.85 5.26
C ILE A 113 -0.98 -19.18 5.75
N ARG A 114 -0.13 -20.09 6.25
CA ARG A 114 -0.57 -21.36 6.83
C ARG A 114 -1.53 -21.13 8.00
N GLU A 115 -1.22 -20.18 8.88
CA GLU A 115 -2.04 -19.82 10.03
C GLU A 115 -3.41 -19.30 9.60
N LEU A 116 -3.49 -18.44 8.57
CA LEU A 116 -4.75 -17.96 8.00
C LEU A 116 -5.61 -19.10 7.42
N ILE A 117 -4.99 -20.09 6.77
CA ILE A 117 -5.70 -21.28 6.26
C ILE A 117 -6.24 -22.12 7.43
N CYS A 118 -5.41 -22.38 8.44
CA CYS A 118 -5.84 -23.12 9.64
C CYS A 118 -6.97 -22.39 10.36
N GLU A 119 -6.88 -21.06 10.50
CA GLU A 119 -7.93 -20.20 11.07
C GLU A 119 -9.24 -20.36 10.31
N ARG A 120 -9.20 -20.32 8.98
CA ARG A 120 -10.39 -20.48 8.13
C ARG A 120 -11.07 -21.85 8.27
N MET A 121 -10.28 -22.89 8.54
CA MET A 121 -10.76 -24.27 8.72
C MET A 121 -11.28 -24.54 10.14
N ALA A 122 -10.67 -23.93 11.16
CA ALA A 122 -10.99 -24.14 12.56
C ALA A 122 -12.09 -23.19 13.04
N GLN A 123 -13.36 -23.56 12.79
CA GLN A 123 -14.52 -22.76 13.22
C GLN A 123 -14.55 -22.58 14.75
N GLY A 124 -14.87 -21.36 15.19
CA GLY A 124 -15.10 -21.03 16.61
C GLY A 124 -13.85 -20.72 17.44
N GLN A 125 -12.67 -20.67 16.85
CA GLN A 125 -11.44 -20.26 17.54
C GLN A 125 -11.25 -18.73 17.51
N PRO A 126 -10.60 -18.14 18.55
CA PRO A 126 -10.16 -16.75 18.50
C PRO A 126 -9.25 -16.51 17.30
N ARG A 127 -9.53 -15.46 16.53
CA ARG A 127 -8.80 -15.11 15.31
C ARG A 127 -7.81 -13.99 15.61
N PRO A 128 -6.49 -14.24 15.55
CA PRO A 128 -5.49 -13.22 15.77
C PRO A 128 -5.66 -12.08 14.76
N ALA A 129 -5.61 -10.85 15.24
CA ALA A 129 -5.58 -9.67 14.39
C ALA A 129 -4.67 -8.62 15.02
N LEU A 130 -4.03 -7.84 14.16
CA LEU A 130 -3.23 -6.70 14.56
C LEU A 130 -3.94 -5.41 14.13
N GLY A 131 -3.88 -4.39 14.99
CA GLY A 131 -4.51 -3.10 14.73
C GLY A 131 -6.00 -3.05 15.08
N VAL A 132 -6.66 -2.00 14.60
CA VAL A 132 -8.03 -1.64 15.03
C VAL A 132 -9.14 -2.23 14.15
N LEU A 133 -8.78 -2.80 13.00
CA LEU A 133 -9.77 -3.33 12.04
C LEU A 133 -10.30 -4.72 12.41
N GLY A 134 -9.60 -5.44 13.30
CA GLY A 134 -9.94 -6.80 13.68
C GLY A 134 -9.81 -7.82 12.54
N PRO A 135 -10.17 -9.09 12.79
CA PRO A 135 -10.12 -10.14 11.78
C PRO A 135 -11.25 -9.95 10.75
N ARG A 136 -10.92 -10.12 9.47
CA ARG A 136 -11.92 -10.01 8.37
C ARG A 136 -12.97 -11.11 8.47
N PRO A 137 -14.24 -10.85 8.07
CA PRO A 137 -15.25 -11.90 8.05
C PRO A 137 -14.91 -12.94 6.97
N ASP A 138 -15.24 -14.20 7.24
CA ASP A 138 -15.06 -15.31 6.28
C ASP A 138 -15.94 -15.17 5.03
N VAL A 139 -17.06 -14.45 5.18
CA VAL A 139 -18.05 -14.20 4.15
C VAL A 139 -18.34 -12.70 4.15
N CYS A 140 -18.12 -12.07 3.01
CA CYS A 140 -18.47 -10.67 2.82
C CYS A 140 -20.00 -10.49 2.91
N ALA A 141 -20.44 -9.40 3.56
CA ALA A 141 -21.84 -8.98 3.49
C ALA A 141 -22.22 -8.65 2.03
N ALA A 142 -23.50 -8.75 1.69
CA ALA A 142 -23.98 -8.50 0.33
C ALA A 142 -23.70 -7.06 -0.16
N ASP A 143 -23.57 -6.13 0.77
CA ASP A 143 -23.24 -4.72 0.58
C ASP A 143 -21.76 -4.42 0.86
N CYS A 144 -20.91 -5.44 0.98
CA CYS A 144 -19.47 -5.26 1.14
C CYS A 144 -18.82 -5.01 -0.23
N CYS A 145 -18.26 -3.81 -0.40
CA CYS A 145 -17.64 -3.31 -1.64
C CYS A 145 -18.62 -3.03 -2.78
N PRO A 146 -19.66 -2.19 -2.58
CA PRO A 146 -20.56 -1.79 -3.66
C PRO A 146 -19.79 -1.16 -4.81
N MET A 147 -20.20 -1.50 -6.03
CA MET A 147 -19.61 -0.93 -7.24
C MET A 147 -19.69 0.61 -7.18
N PRO A 148 -18.60 1.32 -7.49
CA PRO A 148 -18.64 2.77 -7.62
C PRO A 148 -19.70 3.17 -8.65
N ARG A 149 -20.55 4.14 -8.31
CA ARG A 149 -21.50 4.69 -9.29
C ARG A 149 -20.70 5.48 -10.32
N ARG A 150 -20.83 5.11 -11.60
CA ARG A 150 -20.27 5.90 -12.70
C ARG A 150 -20.91 7.30 -12.65
N PRO A 151 -20.12 8.39 -12.71
CA PRO A 151 -20.69 9.72 -12.84
C PRO A 151 -21.64 9.73 -14.04
N ALA A 152 -22.80 10.39 -13.91
CA ALA A 152 -23.68 10.61 -15.06
C ALA A 152 -22.88 11.35 -16.14
N ALA A 153 -23.04 10.95 -17.41
CA ALA A 153 -22.47 11.70 -18.51
C ALA A 153 -23.06 13.12 -18.46
N ILE A 154 -22.18 14.13 -18.44
CA ILE A 154 -22.57 15.55 -18.58
C ILE A 154 -22.85 15.81 -20.05
#